data_AF-A0A8J4Q904-F1
#
_entry.id   AF-A0A8J4Q904-F1
#
_cell.length_a   1.000
_cell.length_b   1.000
_cell.length_c   1.000
_cell.angle_alpha   90.00
_cell.angle_beta   90.00
_cell.angle_gamma   90.00
#
_symmetry.space_group_name_H-M   'P 1'
#
loop_
_entity.id
_entity.type
_entity.pdbx_description
1 polymer ?
#
loop_
_entity_poly.entity_id
_entity_poly.type
_entity_poly.pdbx_seq_one_letter_code
_entity_poly.pdbx_strand_id
1 'polypeptide(L)'
;PDAAKPEDWDDEEDGEFEAPKIDNPKCESAPGCGEWKKPMKSNPAYKGKWYPPLIDNPNYKGIWKPQEIPNPDYFELERPDFEPVAAIGIEIWTMQDGILFDNFLIAKDEKTAESYRETTWKPKFEVEKEKQKAEDLAAGSDSSLTNFQKKVFDILYKIADLPIFSTYKLKIYDLIEKGEKQPNLSIGILVSIAVIVFTVIFKLIFGGKKKQARVEKEKTEVADTSNNQGSSGDNEEEKEKKEDAAAPRRRGGSRRET
;
A
#
# COMPACT_ATOMS: atom_id res chain seq x y z
N PRO A 1 5.31 -36.46 15.38
CA PRO A 1 4.10 -37.19 14.93
C PRO A 1 3.13 -37.52 16.07
N ASP A 2 3.14 -36.71 17.14
CA ASP A 2 2.80 -37.17 18.50
C ASP A 2 1.56 -36.45 19.04
N ALA A 3 0.63 -36.12 18.13
CA ALA A 3 -0.63 -35.47 18.45
C ALA A 3 -1.62 -36.50 19.03
N ALA A 4 -1.71 -36.53 20.36
CA ALA A 4 -2.79 -37.22 21.06
C ALA A 4 -4.09 -36.40 21.03
N LYS A 5 -5.24 -37.09 21.13
CA LYS A 5 -6.53 -36.45 21.41
C LYS A 5 -6.46 -35.76 22.79
N PRO A 6 -6.92 -34.51 22.94
CA PRO A 6 -7.01 -33.85 24.24
C PRO A 6 -7.94 -34.60 25.21
N GLU A 7 -7.67 -34.50 26.51
CA GLU A 7 -8.50 -35.12 27.57
C GLU A 7 -9.88 -34.44 27.71
N ASP A 8 -10.00 -33.20 27.22
CA ASP A 8 -11.18 -32.32 27.27
C ASP A 8 -11.87 -32.19 25.87
N TRP A 9 -11.76 -33.23 25.03
CA TRP A 9 -12.37 -33.27 23.68
C TRP A 9 -13.50 -34.30 23.62
N ASP A 10 -14.70 -33.87 23.25
CA ASP A 10 -15.89 -34.73 23.18
C ASP A 10 -16.17 -35.14 21.72
N ASP A 11 -16.24 -36.44 21.43
CA ASP A 11 -16.54 -36.90 20.06
C ASP A 11 -18.02 -36.68 19.67
N GLU A 12 -18.92 -36.42 20.63
CA GLU A 12 -20.34 -36.11 20.35
C GLU A 12 -20.59 -34.61 20.06
N GLU A 13 -19.83 -33.70 20.67
CA GLU A 13 -19.98 -32.23 20.51
C GLU A 13 -18.89 -31.60 19.59
N ASP A 14 -17.61 -31.99 19.71
CA ASP A 14 -16.52 -31.51 18.85
C ASP A 14 -16.37 -32.35 17.56
N GLY A 15 -16.84 -33.61 17.58
CA GLY A 15 -16.74 -34.58 16.50
C GLY A 15 -15.47 -35.44 16.53
N GLU A 16 -15.34 -36.39 15.60
CA GLU A 16 -14.20 -37.32 15.56
C GLU A 16 -12.85 -36.60 15.42
N PHE A 17 -11.94 -36.83 16.35
CA PHE A 17 -10.62 -36.17 16.41
C PHE A 17 -9.71 -36.51 15.21
N GLU A 18 -9.67 -35.64 14.20
CA GLU A 18 -8.65 -35.67 13.14
C GLU A 18 -7.31 -35.09 13.65
N ALA A 19 -6.31 -35.96 13.82
CA ALA A 19 -4.95 -35.53 14.15
C ALA A 19 -4.36 -34.57 13.07
N PRO A 20 -3.68 -33.48 13.46
CA PRO A 20 -3.09 -32.52 12.51
C PRO A 20 -2.16 -33.19 11.48
N LYS A 21 -2.35 -32.82 10.21
CA LYS A 21 -1.59 -33.37 9.08
C LYS A 21 -0.18 -32.77 9.08
N ILE A 22 0.82 -33.61 9.31
CA ILE A 22 2.24 -33.25 9.38
C ILE A 22 2.93 -33.59 8.06
N ASP A 23 3.78 -32.70 7.55
CA ASP A 23 4.55 -32.93 6.34
C ASP A 23 5.52 -34.12 6.47
N ASN A 24 5.57 -34.96 5.43
CA ASN A 24 6.43 -36.12 5.40
C ASN A 24 7.88 -35.71 5.10
N PRO A 25 8.87 -35.88 6.01
CA PRO A 25 10.25 -35.44 5.78
C PRO A 25 10.93 -36.17 4.61
N LYS A 26 10.42 -37.33 4.18
CA LYS A 26 10.92 -38.00 2.96
C LYS A 26 10.53 -37.28 1.67
N CYS A 27 9.55 -36.37 1.73
CA CYS A 27 9.10 -35.57 0.58
C CYS A 27 9.84 -34.23 0.45
N GLU A 28 10.46 -33.71 1.53
CA GLU A 28 11.22 -32.45 1.51
C GLU A 28 12.44 -32.52 0.57
N SER A 29 13.07 -33.70 0.48
CA SER A 29 14.20 -33.99 -0.41
C SER A 29 13.80 -34.57 -1.78
N ALA A 30 12.49 -34.67 -2.06
CA ALA A 30 11.97 -35.32 -3.26
C ALA A 30 11.35 -34.32 -4.25
N PRO A 31 11.41 -34.54 -5.58
CA PRO A 31 10.74 -33.69 -6.58
C PRO A 31 9.20 -33.69 -6.54
N GLY A 32 8.58 -34.43 -5.62
CA GLY A 32 7.13 -34.56 -5.48
C GLY A 32 6.74 -35.56 -4.39
N CYS A 33 5.48 -35.49 -3.94
CA CYS A 33 4.93 -36.30 -2.85
C CYS A 33 3.53 -36.81 -3.22
N GLY A 34 3.23 -38.07 -2.87
CA GLY A 34 1.93 -38.69 -3.18
C GLY A 34 1.70 -38.98 -4.66
N GLU A 35 0.43 -39.08 -5.06
CA GLU A 35 0.05 -39.36 -6.45
C GLU A 35 0.34 -38.15 -7.37
N TRP A 36 1.09 -38.38 -8.45
CA TRP A 36 1.35 -37.34 -9.44
C TRP A 36 0.07 -36.96 -10.21
N LYS A 37 -0.45 -35.76 -9.96
CA LYS A 37 -1.55 -35.17 -10.71
C LYS A 37 -0.99 -34.29 -11.83
N LYS A 38 -1.31 -34.64 -13.08
CA LYS A 38 -0.88 -33.88 -14.26
C LYS A 38 -1.31 -32.41 -14.16
N PRO A 39 -0.40 -31.43 -14.34
CA PRO A 39 -0.77 -30.02 -14.37
C PRO A 39 -1.83 -29.72 -15.43
N MET A 40 -2.94 -29.12 -15.02
CA MET A 40 -4.04 -28.75 -15.90
C MET A 40 -3.69 -27.49 -16.69
N LYS A 41 -3.86 -27.53 -18.01
CA LYS A 41 -3.71 -26.36 -18.89
C LYS A 41 -5.08 -25.75 -19.18
N SER A 42 -5.18 -24.42 -19.13
CA SER A 42 -6.38 -23.68 -19.56
C SER A 42 -6.79 -24.08 -20.97
N ASN A 43 -8.05 -24.48 -21.16
CA ASN A 43 -8.60 -24.90 -22.44
C ASN A 43 -8.77 -23.68 -23.38
N PRO A 44 -8.02 -23.56 -24.50
CA PRO A 44 -8.11 -22.40 -25.39
C PRO A 44 -9.47 -22.25 -26.09
N ALA A 45 -10.28 -23.32 -26.15
CA ALA A 45 -11.63 -23.28 -26.72
C ALA A 45 -12.72 -22.90 -25.70
N TYR A 46 -12.39 -22.79 -24.41
CA TYR A 46 -13.38 -22.45 -23.37
C TYR A 46 -13.61 -20.93 -23.31
N LYS A 47 -14.70 -20.47 -23.91
CA LYS A 47 -15.09 -19.06 -23.99
C LYS A 47 -15.77 -18.51 -22.72
N GLY A 48 -15.63 -19.20 -21.58
CA GLY A 48 -16.40 -18.91 -20.36
C GLY A 48 -17.85 -19.39 -20.45
N LYS A 49 -18.67 -18.95 -19.48
CA LYS A 49 -20.14 -19.05 -19.59
C LYS A 49 -20.62 -17.97 -20.56
N TRP A 50 -21.53 -18.32 -21.46
CA TRP A 50 -22.19 -17.31 -22.30
C TRP A 50 -23.13 -16.45 -21.44
N TYR A 51 -23.07 -15.14 -21.65
CA TYR A 51 -24.00 -14.18 -21.09
C TYR A 51 -24.63 -13.38 -22.25
N PRO A 52 -25.93 -13.07 -22.21
CA PRO A 52 -26.54 -12.17 -23.18
C PRO A 52 -25.96 -10.74 -23.01
N PRO A 53 -25.99 -9.91 -24.07
CA PRO A 53 -25.73 -8.49 -23.90
C PRO A 53 -26.78 -7.90 -22.93
N LEU A 54 -26.33 -7.02 -22.04
CA LEU A 54 -27.24 -6.23 -21.21
C LEU A 54 -27.93 -5.19 -22.10
N ILE A 55 -29.25 -5.10 -21.96
CA ILE A 55 -30.10 -4.13 -22.68
C ILE A 55 -30.84 -3.32 -21.61
N ASP A 56 -30.85 -2.00 -21.76
CA ASP A 56 -31.57 -1.12 -20.85
C ASP A 56 -33.07 -1.46 -20.82
N ASN A 57 -33.60 -1.70 -19.62
CA ASN A 57 -35.00 -2.07 -19.44
C ASN A 57 -35.90 -0.83 -19.65
N PRO A 58 -36.75 -0.79 -20.70
CA PRO A 58 -37.61 0.37 -20.97
C PRO A 58 -38.69 0.59 -19.89
N ASN A 59 -38.92 -0.39 -19.01
CA ASN A 59 -39.83 -0.28 -17.87
C ASN A 59 -39.12 0.16 -16.56
N TYR A 60 -37.83 0.47 -16.59
CA TYR A 60 -37.08 0.88 -15.41
C TYR A 60 -37.43 2.32 -14.99
N LYS A 61 -38.17 2.46 -13.88
CA LYS A 61 -38.63 3.74 -13.33
C LYS A 61 -37.61 4.41 -12.39
N GLY A 62 -36.33 4.07 -12.51
CA GLY A 62 -35.30 4.45 -11.55
C GLY A 62 -35.32 3.62 -10.26
N ILE A 63 -34.46 3.99 -9.30
CA ILE A 63 -34.45 3.40 -7.96
C ILE A 63 -35.67 3.95 -7.19
N TRP A 64 -36.53 3.05 -6.71
CA TRP A 64 -37.67 3.44 -5.87
C TRP A 64 -37.20 4.17 -4.61
N LYS A 65 -37.87 5.27 -4.29
CA LYS A 65 -37.76 6.01 -3.04
C LYS A 65 -39.15 6.11 -2.40
N PRO A 66 -39.26 6.18 -1.06
CA PRO A 66 -40.51 6.57 -0.41
C PRO A 66 -40.93 7.97 -0.87
N GLN A 67 -42.24 8.24 -0.84
CA GLN A 67 -42.75 9.60 -1.08
C GLN A 67 -42.47 10.48 0.14
N GLU A 68 -42.03 11.71 -0.09
CA GLU A 68 -41.89 12.73 0.94
C GLU A 68 -43.29 13.21 1.34
N ILE A 69 -43.64 13.03 2.61
CA ILE A 69 -44.92 13.44 3.21
C ILE A 69 -44.61 14.59 4.18
N PRO A 70 -45.39 15.69 4.20
CA PRO A 70 -45.19 16.77 5.17
C PRO A 70 -45.24 16.23 6.61
N ASN A 71 -44.21 16.54 7.40
CA ASN A 71 -44.17 16.17 8.81
C ASN A 71 -45.19 17.03 9.60
N PRO A 72 -46.20 16.45 10.27
CA PRO A 72 -47.13 17.21 11.10
C PRO A 72 -46.44 17.82 12.33
N ASP A 73 -45.38 17.18 12.81
CA ASP A 73 -44.58 17.61 13.98
C ASP A 73 -43.39 18.49 13.57
N TYR A 74 -43.48 19.18 12.42
CA TYR A 74 -42.45 20.14 12.00
C TYR A 74 -42.57 21.44 12.81
N PHE A 75 -41.47 21.83 13.44
CA PHE A 75 -41.34 23.10 14.16
C PHE A 75 -40.00 23.76 13.86
N GLU A 76 -39.96 25.09 14.00
CA GLU A 76 -38.75 25.90 13.87
C GLU A 76 -38.59 26.76 15.13
N LEU A 77 -37.38 26.79 15.69
CA LEU A 77 -37.04 27.59 16.87
C LEU A 77 -35.95 28.59 16.49
N GLU A 78 -36.32 29.84 16.21
CA GLU A 78 -35.36 30.93 15.96
C GLU A 78 -34.40 31.15 17.14
N ARG A 79 -34.89 30.88 18.37
CA ARG A 79 -34.13 30.97 19.62
C ARG A 79 -34.55 29.82 20.54
N PRO A 80 -33.69 28.82 20.79
CA PRO A 80 -33.95 27.86 21.86
C PRO A 80 -33.91 28.57 23.22
N ASP A 81 -34.90 28.28 24.06
CA ASP A 81 -34.88 28.65 25.48
C ASP A 81 -34.12 27.56 26.25
N PHE A 82 -33.20 27.97 27.13
CA PHE A 82 -32.30 27.07 27.84
C PHE A 82 -32.37 27.32 29.34
N GLU A 83 -32.51 26.25 30.12
CA GLU A 83 -32.40 26.32 31.57
C GLU A 83 -31.02 26.85 32.02
N PRO A 84 -30.94 27.60 33.13
CA PRO A 84 -29.71 28.24 33.57
C PRO A 84 -28.64 27.21 33.97
N VAL A 85 -27.56 27.13 33.19
CA VAL A 85 -26.41 26.23 33.43
C VAL A 85 -25.76 26.54 34.79
N ALA A 86 -25.90 25.62 35.73
CA ALA A 86 -25.44 25.78 37.11
C ALA A 86 -24.09 25.10 37.43
N ALA A 87 -23.62 24.19 36.56
CA ALA A 87 -22.40 23.40 36.79
C ALA A 87 -21.73 22.99 35.46
N ILE A 88 -20.45 22.63 35.54
CA ILE A 88 -19.71 21.92 34.47
C ILE A 88 -19.39 20.51 34.99
N GLY A 89 -19.66 19.50 34.15
CA GLY A 89 -19.16 18.14 34.33
C GLY A 89 -18.25 17.74 33.16
N ILE A 90 -17.33 16.82 33.41
CA ILE A 90 -16.48 16.21 32.37
C ILE A 90 -16.82 14.71 32.37
N GLU A 91 -17.56 14.27 31.36
CA GLU A 91 -17.86 12.86 31.13
C GLU A 91 -17.12 12.38 29.89
N ILE A 92 -16.24 11.39 30.07
CA ILE A 92 -15.41 10.84 28.99
C ILE A 92 -15.13 9.35 29.26
N TRP A 93 -15.29 8.52 28.23
CA TRP A 93 -14.79 7.15 28.22
C TRP A 93 -13.40 7.16 27.57
N THR A 94 -12.38 6.70 28.30
CA THR A 94 -11.01 6.52 27.79
C THR A 94 -10.43 5.20 28.29
N MET A 95 -9.52 4.60 27.51
CA MET A 95 -8.69 3.48 27.95
C MET A 95 -7.23 3.93 28.20
N GLN A 96 -6.99 5.24 28.14
CA GLN A 96 -5.69 5.89 28.21
C GLN A 96 -5.69 6.96 29.30
N ASP A 97 -4.71 6.86 30.21
CA ASP A 97 -4.42 7.85 31.24
C ASP A 97 -3.67 9.07 30.69
N GLY A 98 -3.47 10.08 31.55
CA GLY A 98 -2.62 11.24 31.24
C GLY A 98 -3.32 12.42 30.55
N ILE A 99 -4.64 12.36 30.37
CA ILE A 99 -5.42 13.50 29.84
C ILE A 99 -5.49 14.61 30.90
N LEU A 100 -4.96 15.78 30.56
CA LEU A 100 -4.97 16.98 31.40
C LEU A 100 -5.96 18.01 30.84
N PHE A 101 -6.84 18.53 31.70
CA PHE A 101 -7.73 19.64 31.40
C PHE A 101 -7.36 20.86 32.25
N ASP A 102 -7.30 22.03 31.63
CA ASP A 102 -6.92 23.32 32.25
C ASP A 102 -7.66 24.45 31.51
N ASN A 103 -7.60 25.68 32.04
CA ASN A 103 -8.06 26.90 31.38
C ASN A 103 -9.57 26.96 31.03
N PHE A 104 -10.43 26.35 31.87
CA PHE A 104 -11.89 26.46 31.75
C PHE A 104 -12.36 27.92 31.84
N LEU A 105 -13.07 28.39 30.81
CA LEU A 105 -13.66 29.72 30.74
C LEU A 105 -15.14 29.63 30.32
N ILE A 106 -16.01 30.28 31.09
CA ILE A 106 -17.41 30.53 30.70
C ILE A 106 -17.52 32.03 30.39
N ALA A 107 -17.83 32.38 29.14
CA ALA A 107 -18.06 33.75 28.69
C ALA A 107 -19.37 33.84 27.91
N LYS A 108 -19.95 35.05 27.82
CA LYS A 108 -21.14 35.34 27.00
C LYS A 108 -20.80 36.01 25.67
N ASP A 109 -19.54 36.33 25.46
CA ASP A 109 -19.02 37.10 24.35
C ASP A 109 -17.68 36.53 23.85
N GLU A 110 -17.47 36.65 22.54
CA GLU A 110 -16.29 36.10 21.86
C GLU A 110 -15.00 36.84 22.24
N LYS A 111 -15.08 38.12 22.59
CA LYS A 111 -13.90 38.99 22.80
C LYS A 111 -13.21 38.71 24.13
N THR A 112 -13.95 38.41 25.19
CA THR A 112 -13.37 37.90 26.44
C THR A 112 -12.74 36.52 26.24
N ALA A 113 -13.32 35.64 25.41
CA ALA A 113 -12.72 34.35 25.08
C ALA A 113 -11.43 34.49 24.25
N GLU A 114 -11.43 35.35 23.24
CA GLU A 114 -10.27 35.66 22.39
C GLU A 114 -9.12 36.26 23.21
N SER A 115 -9.39 37.31 24.00
CA SER A 115 -8.37 37.96 24.83
C SER A 115 -7.81 37.05 25.92
N TYR A 116 -8.62 36.18 26.53
CA TYR A 116 -8.12 35.16 27.46
C TYR A 116 -7.23 34.12 26.76
N ARG A 117 -7.63 33.66 25.56
CA ARG A 117 -6.83 32.76 24.73
C ARG A 117 -5.48 33.37 24.35
N GLU A 118 -5.47 34.65 23.94
CA GLU A 118 -4.26 35.39 23.56
C GLU A 118 -3.29 35.63 24.73
N THR A 119 -3.82 35.94 25.93
CA THR A 119 -3.02 36.31 27.10
C THR A 119 -2.56 35.11 27.94
N THR A 120 -3.38 34.07 28.06
CA THR A 120 -3.15 32.97 29.01
C THR A 120 -2.75 31.67 28.31
N TRP A 121 -3.53 31.23 27.32
CA TRP A 121 -3.28 29.94 26.64
C TRP A 121 -2.14 30.02 25.62
N LYS A 122 -2.15 31.04 24.74
CA LYS A 122 -1.22 31.17 23.61
C LYS A 122 0.26 31.23 24.03
N PRO A 123 0.68 31.94 25.09
CA PRO A 123 2.09 31.95 25.51
C PRO A 123 2.55 30.62 26.11
N LYS A 124 1.67 29.95 26.88
CA LYS A 124 1.89 28.60 27.42
C LYS A 124 2.04 27.58 26.28
N PHE A 125 1.10 27.60 25.33
CA PHE A 125 1.04 26.68 24.20
C PHE A 125 2.28 26.74 23.30
N GLU A 126 2.77 27.93 22.92
CA GLU A 126 3.96 28.00 22.05
C GLU A 126 5.22 27.47 22.76
N VAL A 127 5.38 27.70 24.07
CA VAL A 127 6.48 27.13 24.86
C VAL A 127 6.36 25.60 25.01
N GLU A 128 5.15 25.08 25.25
CA GLU A 128 4.89 23.63 25.32
C GLU A 128 5.15 22.95 23.97
N LYS A 129 4.74 23.57 22.87
CA LYS A 129 4.96 23.14 21.48
C LYS A 129 6.43 23.20 21.04
N GLU A 130 7.22 24.13 21.58
CA GLU A 130 8.68 24.14 21.37
C GLU A 130 9.38 23.02 22.15
N LYS A 131 8.98 22.78 23.40
CA LYS A 131 9.45 21.62 24.19
C LYS A 131 9.07 20.30 23.54
N GLN A 132 7.82 20.13 23.13
CA GLN A 132 7.35 18.92 22.46
C GLN A 132 8.16 18.64 21.19
N LYS A 133 8.45 19.64 20.35
CA LYS A 133 9.34 19.45 19.19
C LYS A 133 10.75 19.02 19.60
N ALA A 134 11.31 19.57 20.69
CA ALA A 134 12.63 19.18 21.17
C ALA A 134 12.64 17.74 21.73
N GLU A 135 11.56 17.33 22.41
CA GLU A 135 11.33 15.98 22.92
C GLU A 135 11.10 14.97 21.78
N ASP A 136 10.27 15.30 20.78
CA ASP A 136 10.07 14.52 19.55
C ASP A 136 11.38 14.34 18.77
N LEU A 137 12.22 15.39 18.68
CA LEU A 137 13.53 15.33 18.02
C LEU A 137 14.56 14.54 18.84
N ALA A 138 14.44 14.51 20.17
CA ALA A 138 15.31 13.71 21.04
C ALA A 138 14.91 12.22 21.05
N ALA A 139 13.62 11.92 21.22
CA ALA A 139 13.06 10.56 21.13
C ALA A 139 13.15 9.98 19.71
N GLY A 140 13.23 10.85 18.69
CA GLY A 140 13.49 10.48 17.31
C GLY A 140 14.84 9.78 17.06
N SER A 141 15.72 9.65 18.05
CA SER A 141 16.96 8.86 17.94
C SER A 141 16.70 7.38 17.61
N ASP A 142 15.61 6.80 18.10
CA ASP A 142 15.23 5.41 17.80
C ASP A 142 14.40 5.30 16.50
N SER A 143 14.30 6.39 15.74
CA SER A 143 13.80 6.44 14.37
C SER A 143 14.72 7.29 13.49
N SER A 144 16.03 7.04 13.61
CA SER A 144 17.18 7.80 13.05
C SER A 144 17.30 7.85 11.51
N LEU A 145 16.21 8.10 10.79
CA LEU A 145 16.22 8.65 9.43
C LEU A 145 15.12 9.69 9.28
N THR A 146 15.48 10.90 8.83
CA THR A 146 14.51 11.95 8.52
C THR A 146 13.53 11.51 7.44
N ASN A 147 12.32 12.09 7.43
CA ASN A 147 11.30 11.84 6.41
C ASN A 147 11.77 12.19 4.97
N PHE A 148 12.87 12.92 4.81
CA PHE A 148 13.55 13.14 3.54
C PHE A 148 14.48 11.98 3.18
N GLN A 149 15.34 11.52 4.11
CA GLN A 149 16.24 10.38 3.87
C GLN A 149 15.48 9.10 3.54
N LYS A 150 14.37 8.80 4.24
CA LYS A 150 13.52 7.62 3.94
C LYS A 150 13.07 7.63 2.48
N LYS A 151 12.53 8.76 1.99
CA LYS A 151 12.13 8.94 0.59
C LYS A 151 13.29 8.81 -0.40
N VAL A 152 14.51 9.22 -0.03
CA VAL A 152 15.70 9.04 -0.88
C VAL A 152 16.07 7.55 -0.98
N PHE A 153 16.03 6.80 0.12
CA PHE A 153 16.29 5.36 0.09
C PHE A 153 15.20 4.57 -0.64
N ASP A 154 13.91 4.92 -0.48
CA ASP A 154 12.80 4.37 -1.27
C ASP A 154 13.01 4.51 -2.78
N ILE A 155 13.53 5.66 -3.21
CA ILE A 155 13.85 5.94 -4.63
C ILE A 155 15.04 5.10 -5.08
N LEU A 156 16.07 4.92 -4.23
CA LEU A 156 17.25 4.11 -4.56
C LEU A 156 16.92 2.62 -4.68
N TYR A 157 16.06 2.07 -3.83
CA TYR A 157 15.57 0.68 -3.98
C TYR A 157 14.83 0.50 -5.32
N LYS A 158 13.93 1.43 -5.69
CA LYS A 158 13.23 1.42 -6.99
C LYS A 158 14.17 1.53 -8.19
N ILE A 159 15.27 2.28 -8.06
CA ILE A 159 16.32 2.35 -9.11
C ILE A 159 17.11 1.04 -9.18
N ALA A 160 17.38 0.39 -8.06
CA ALA A 160 18.09 -0.89 -8.00
C ALA A 160 17.28 -2.07 -8.54
N ASP A 161 15.94 -1.97 -8.61
CA ASP A 161 15.06 -2.92 -9.29
C ASP A 161 15.04 -2.81 -10.83
N LEU A 162 15.56 -1.72 -11.41
CA LEU A 162 15.58 -1.56 -12.86
C LEU A 162 16.46 -2.65 -13.52
N PRO A 163 16.04 -3.25 -14.66
CA PRO A 163 16.72 -4.40 -15.26
C PRO A 163 18.18 -4.11 -15.66
N ILE A 164 18.50 -2.83 -15.90
CA ILE A 164 19.84 -2.29 -16.16
C ILE A 164 20.84 -2.62 -15.05
N PHE A 165 20.38 -2.65 -13.78
CA PHE A 165 21.24 -2.86 -12.60
C PHE A 165 21.18 -4.30 -12.07
N SER A 166 20.45 -5.20 -12.72
CA SER A 166 20.26 -6.61 -12.31
C SER A 166 21.55 -7.35 -11.89
N THR A 167 22.65 -7.14 -12.62
CA THR A 167 23.97 -7.76 -12.33
C THR A 167 24.72 -7.15 -11.15
N TYR A 168 24.35 -5.94 -10.73
CA TYR A 168 24.90 -5.23 -9.58
C TYR A 168 23.92 -5.18 -8.40
N LYS A 169 22.68 -5.66 -8.57
CA LYS A 169 21.54 -5.49 -7.65
C LYS A 169 21.92 -5.73 -6.19
N LEU A 170 22.39 -6.93 -5.86
CA LEU A 170 22.75 -7.28 -4.47
C LEU A 170 23.71 -6.27 -3.84
N LYS A 171 24.77 -5.88 -4.54
CA LYS A 171 25.77 -4.90 -4.07
C LYS A 171 25.20 -3.50 -3.86
N ILE A 172 24.14 -3.13 -4.57
CA ILE A 172 23.44 -1.85 -4.38
C ILE A 172 22.53 -1.95 -3.15
N TYR A 173 21.83 -3.06 -2.95
CA TYR A 173 21.02 -3.31 -1.74
C TYR A 173 21.91 -3.36 -0.48
N ASP A 174 23.03 -4.09 -0.50
CA ASP A 174 24.03 -4.14 0.59
C ASP A 174 24.50 -2.73 0.99
N LEU A 175 24.70 -1.84 0.01
CA LEU A 175 25.10 -0.45 0.24
C LEU A 175 23.97 0.40 0.81
N ILE A 176 22.74 0.27 0.29
CA ILE A 176 21.57 1.01 0.80
C ILE A 176 21.28 0.62 2.26
N GLU A 177 21.23 -0.68 2.57
CA GLU A 177 21.00 -1.19 3.93
C GLU A 177 22.08 -0.70 4.91
N LYS A 178 23.34 -0.65 4.47
CA LYS A 178 24.44 -0.08 5.25
C LYS A 178 24.33 1.44 5.42
N GLY A 179 23.73 2.14 4.45
CA GLY A 179 23.44 3.58 4.51
C GLY A 179 22.30 3.94 5.47
N GLU A 180 21.29 3.08 5.57
CA GLU A 180 20.21 3.18 6.57
C GLU A 180 20.74 2.88 7.98
N LYS A 181 21.55 1.82 8.14
CA LYS A 181 22.10 1.41 9.44
C LYS A 181 23.21 2.31 10.00
N GLN A 182 23.77 3.23 9.20
CA GLN A 182 24.86 4.12 9.65
C GLN A 182 24.65 5.57 9.16
N PRO A 183 23.92 6.42 9.90
CA PRO A 183 23.62 7.80 9.49
C PRO A 183 24.89 8.62 9.21
N ASN A 184 25.96 8.42 9.99
CA ASN A 184 27.25 9.10 9.81
C ASN A 184 27.99 8.73 8.50
N LEU A 185 27.66 7.58 7.89
CA LEU A 185 28.24 7.15 6.60
C LEU A 185 27.28 7.36 5.41
N SER A 186 25.99 7.62 5.67
CA SER A 186 24.93 7.71 4.66
C SER A 186 25.31 8.59 3.47
N ILE A 187 25.84 9.81 3.70
CA ILE A 187 26.23 10.74 2.64
C ILE A 187 27.31 10.16 1.72
N GLY A 188 28.35 9.53 2.27
CA GLY A 188 29.41 8.89 1.48
C GLY A 188 28.92 7.68 0.69
N ILE A 189 27.98 6.91 1.27
CA ILE A 189 27.33 5.78 0.62
C ILE A 189 26.46 6.25 -0.56
N LEU A 190 25.66 7.30 -0.38
CA LEU A 190 24.84 7.91 -1.44
C LEU A 190 25.71 8.38 -2.63
N VAL A 191 26.85 9.03 -2.37
CA VAL A 191 27.81 9.40 -3.42
C VAL A 191 28.39 8.17 -4.12
N SER A 192 28.72 7.10 -3.39
CA SER A 192 29.24 5.87 -3.99
C SER A 192 28.24 5.20 -4.94
N ILE A 193 26.95 5.17 -4.56
CA ILE A 193 25.88 4.62 -5.40
C ILE A 193 25.67 5.49 -6.65
N ALA A 194 25.70 6.83 -6.51
CA ALA A 194 25.62 7.74 -7.65
C ALA A 194 26.76 7.53 -8.66
N VAL A 195 27.99 7.30 -8.20
CA VAL A 195 29.14 6.98 -9.07
C VAL A 195 28.98 5.61 -9.76
N ILE A 196 28.45 4.60 -9.07
CA ILE A 196 28.15 3.28 -9.68
C ILE A 196 27.09 3.43 -10.78
N VAL A 197 25.99 4.13 -10.49
CA VAL A 197 24.91 4.42 -11.45
C VAL A 197 25.46 5.19 -12.66
N PHE A 198 26.24 6.26 -12.44
CA PHE A 198 26.83 7.05 -13.51
C PHE A 198 27.81 6.25 -14.37
N THR A 199 28.66 5.41 -13.78
CA THR A 199 29.63 4.60 -14.55
C THR A 199 28.98 3.47 -15.35
N VAL A 200 27.86 2.89 -14.88
CA VAL A 200 27.05 1.94 -15.66
C VAL A 200 26.36 2.64 -16.84
N ILE A 201 25.74 3.80 -16.60
CA ILE A 201 25.13 4.62 -17.67
C ILE A 201 26.18 5.06 -18.70
N PHE A 202 27.35 5.52 -18.26
CA PHE A 202 28.45 5.90 -19.14
C PHE A 202 28.96 4.71 -19.98
N LYS A 203 29.04 3.50 -19.41
CA LYS A 203 29.40 2.29 -20.16
C LYS A 203 28.30 1.84 -21.14
N LEU A 204 27.04 2.14 -20.89
CA LEU A 204 25.96 1.91 -21.86
C LEU A 204 26.03 2.89 -23.04
N ILE A 205 26.27 4.18 -22.77
CA ILE A 205 26.32 5.23 -23.80
C ILE A 205 27.59 5.14 -24.67
N PHE A 206 28.75 4.86 -24.05
CA PHE A 206 30.05 4.84 -24.75
C PHE A 206 30.60 3.43 -25.03
N GLY A 207 29.86 2.36 -24.73
CA GLY A 207 30.27 0.96 -24.82
C GLY A 207 30.41 0.35 -26.23
N GLY A 208 30.66 1.16 -27.26
CA GLY A 208 30.76 0.71 -28.65
C GLY A 208 31.90 -0.30 -28.87
N LYS A 209 31.58 -1.48 -29.43
CA LYS A 209 32.54 -2.56 -29.67
C LYS A 209 33.66 -2.15 -30.64
N LYS A 210 34.90 -2.04 -30.17
CA LYS A 210 36.08 -2.08 -31.05
C LYS A 210 36.18 -3.47 -31.68
N LYS A 211 36.18 -3.55 -33.02
CA LYS A 211 36.47 -4.79 -33.75
C LYS A 211 37.97 -5.11 -33.64
N GLN A 212 38.30 -6.37 -33.35
CA GLN A 212 39.68 -6.86 -33.33
C GLN A 212 40.03 -7.44 -34.70
N ALA A 213 41.21 -7.11 -35.25
CA ALA A 213 41.59 -7.48 -36.61
C ALA A 213 42.41 -8.78 -36.68
N ARG A 214 42.17 -9.61 -37.72
CA ARG A 214 43.11 -10.66 -38.14
C ARG A 214 42.96 -11.05 -39.62
N VAL A 215 43.89 -10.53 -40.44
CA VAL A 215 44.62 -11.22 -41.52
C VAL A 215 43.84 -12.21 -42.42
N GLU A 216 43.40 -11.67 -43.57
CA GLU A 216 43.78 -12.10 -44.93
C GLU A 216 43.43 -13.49 -45.49
N LYS A 217 42.69 -13.47 -46.62
CA LYS A 217 42.98 -14.25 -47.83
C LYS A 217 42.51 -13.49 -49.08
N GLU A 218 43.39 -13.38 -50.08
CA GLU A 218 43.10 -13.03 -51.48
C GLU A 218 42.32 -14.17 -52.19
N LYS A 219 41.59 -14.00 -53.32
CA LYS A 219 41.22 -12.85 -54.18
C LYS A 219 40.05 -13.29 -55.09
N THR A 220 39.29 -12.35 -55.68
CA THR A 220 38.75 -12.29 -57.07
C THR A 220 37.68 -11.18 -57.15
N GLU A 221 37.56 -10.50 -58.30
CA GLU A 221 36.60 -9.41 -58.62
C GLU A 221 35.18 -9.97 -58.90
N VAL A 222 34.09 -9.24 -59.17
CA VAL A 222 33.84 -7.95 -59.86
C VAL A 222 32.64 -7.21 -59.22
N ALA A 223 32.43 -5.94 -59.59
CA ALA A 223 31.25 -5.10 -59.30
C ALA A 223 29.92 -5.69 -59.89
N ASP A 224 28.69 -5.20 -59.61
CA ASP A 224 28.26 -3.80 -59.65
C ASP A 224 26.88 -3.50 -58.99
N THR A 225 26.54 -2.22 -58.85
CA THR A 225 25.19 -1.57 -58.69
C THR A 225 24.05 -2.31 -57.94
N SER A 226 23.59 -1.85 -56.77
CA SER A 226 22.62 -0.74 -56.57
C SER A 226 21.13 -1.04 -56.92
N ASN A 227 20.30 -1.21 -55.88
CA ASN A 227 19.01 -0.50 -55.63
C ASN A 227 18.32 -1.09 -54.38
N ASN A 228 17.98 -0.29 -53.36
CA ASN A 228 16.75 0.48 -53.16
C ASN A 228 15.55 -0.39 -52.68
N GLN A 229 15.16 -0.30 -51.39
CA GLN A 229 13.97 0.44 -50.90
C GLN A 229 12.62 -0.20 -51.33
N GLY A 230 11.69 -0.57 -50.44
CA GLY A 230 11.60 -0.46 -48.97
C GLY A 230 10.18 -0.85 -48.49
N SER A 231 9.78 -0.47 -47.27
CA SER A 231 8.43 -0.68 -46.68
C SER A 231 8.04 -2.15 -46.36
N SER A 232 7.07 -2.46 -45.49
CA SER A 232 6.23 -1.62 -44.59
C SER A 232 5.54 -2.43 -43.47
N GLY A 233 5.35 -1.81 -42.30
CA GLY A 233 4.25 -2.04 -41.35
C GLY A 233 4.29 -3.28 -40.43
N ASP A 234 3.53 -3.35 -39.33
CA ASP A 234 2.76 -2.33 -38.56
C ASP A 234 2.43 -2.87 -37.13
N ASN A 235 2.20 -1.97 -36.15
CA ASN A 235 1.43 -2.14 -34.88
C ASN A 235 1.77 -3.40 -34.01
N GLU A 236 0.92 -3.96 -33.12
CA GLU A 236 0.36 -3.49 -31.82
C GLU A 236 0.62 -4.60 -30.75
N GLU A 237 0.26 -4.58 -29.45
CA GLU A 237 -0.73 -3.87 -28.59
C GLU A 237 -0.17 -3.80 -27.13
N GLU A 238 -0.59 -2.82 -26.30
CA GLU A 238 -0.38 -2.85 -24.82
C GLU A 238 -1.67 -3.26 -24.07
N LYS A 239 -1.54 -3.87 -22.88
CA LYS A 239 -2.67 -4.05 -21.94
C LYS A 239 -2.29 -3.89 -20.47
N GLU A 240 -2.73 -2.79 -19.87
CA GLU A 240 -2.84 -2.62 -18.42
C GLU A 240 -4.06 -3.35 -17.82
N LYS A 241 -4.14 -3.38 -16.48
CA LYS A 241 -5.31 -3.80 -15.70
C LYS A 241 -5.78 -2.66 -14.81
N LYS A 242 -7.06 -2.69 -14.40
CA LYS A 242 -7.55 -1.99 -13.21
C LYS A 242 -8.27 -2.94 -12.25
N GLU A 243 -8.42 -2.46 -11.03
CA GLU A 243 -8.96 -3.15 -9.86
C GLU A 243 -10.49 -2.97 -9.78
N ASP A 244 -11.15 -3.84 -9.02
CA ASP A 244 -12.56 -3.71 -8.66
C ASP A 244 -12.73 -3.81 -7.14
N ALA A 245 -13.60 -2.97 -6.57
CA ALA A 245 -13.82 -2.85 -5.13
C ALA A 245 -15.02 -3.68 -4.62
N ALA A 246 -14.99 -4.07 -3.35
CA ALA A 246 -16.03 -4.90 -2.74
C ALA A 246 -17.28 -4.10 -2.32
N ALA A 247 -18.46 -4.74 -2.39
CA ALA A 247 -19.74 -4.21 -1.93
C ALA A 247 -20.46 -5.22 -0.97
N PRO A 248 -21.28 -4.75 -0.01
CA PRO A 248 -21.71 -5.58 1.12
C PRO A 248 -22.91 -6.50 0.85
N ARG A 249 -22.98 -7.59 1.64
CA ARG A 249 -24.07 -8.59 1.61
C ARG A 249 -25.34 -8.06 2.27
N ARG A 250 -26.51 -8.27 1.65
CA ARG A 250 -27.83 -8.11 2.31
C ARG A 250 -28.18 -9.36 3.12
N ARG A 251 -28.61 -9.18 4.38
CA ARG A 251 -29.26 -10.22 5.19
C ARG A 251 -30.76 -10.26 4.86
N GLY A 252 -31.33 -11.45 4.68
CA GLY A 252 -32.79 -11.64 4.62
C GLY A 252 -33.37 -11.78 6.03
N GLY A 253 -34.48 -11.09 6.32
CA GLY A 253 -35.18 -11.20 7.60
C GLY A 253 -36.12 -12.41 7.65
N SER A 254 -36.36 -12.94 8.85
CA SER A 254 -37.29 -14.04 9.10
C SER A 254 -38.75 -13.59 8.95
N ARG A 255 -39.54 -14.36 8.19
CA ARG A 255 -41.00 -14.26 8.17
C ARG A 255 -41.55 -14.93 9.43
N ARG A 256 -42.17 -14.15 10.31
CA ARG A 256 -42.92 -14.65 11.48
C ARG A 256 -44.40 -14.51 11.14
N GLU A 257 -45.14 -15.62 11.19
CA GLU A 257 -46.59 -15.63 10.92
C GLU A 257 -47.38 -15.54 12.23
N THR A 258 -48.62 -15.04 12.10
CA THR A 258 -49.64 -14.85 13.15
C THR A 258 -50.98 -15.25 12.58
#